data_AF-A0A392UEZ7-F1
#
_entry.id   AF-A0A392UEZ7-F1
#
_cell.length_a   1.000
_cell.length_b   1.000
_cell.length_c   1.000
_cell.angle_alpha   90.00
_cell.angle_beta   90.00
_cell.angle_gamma   90.00
#
_symmetry.space_group_name_H-M   'P 1'
#
loop_
_entity.id
_entity.type
_entity.pdbx_description
1 polymer ?
#
loop_
_entity_poly.entity_id
_entity_poly.type
_entity_poly.pdbx_seq_one_letter_code
_entity_poly.pdbx_strand_id
1 'polypeptide(L)' 'MAIADLVKTTLGPKGMDKILQSTGRGREVTVTNDGATILKSLHIDNPAAKVLV' A
#
# COMPACT_ATOMS: atom_id res chain seq x y z
N MET A 1 6.84 2.79 12.39
CA MET A 1 7.44 2.24 11.15
C MET A 1 6.40 2.43 10.05
N ALA A 2 6.41 3.54 9.32
CA ALA A 2 5.25 3.99 8.54
C ALA A 2 4.69 2.96 7.54
N ILE A 3 5.56 2.22 6.84
CA ILE A 3 5.13 1.19 5.89
C ILE A 3 4.54 -0.03 6.60
N ALA A 4 5.20 -0.52 7.65
CA ALA A 4 4.68 -1.63 8.45
C ALA A 4 3.33 -1.30 9.07
N ASP A 5 3.16 -0.05 9.53
CA ASP A 5 1.91 0.44 10.11
C ASP A 5 0.76 0.53 9.08
N LEU A 6 1.09 0.73 7.80
CA LEU A 6 0.12 0.73 6.71
C LEU A 6 -0.37 -0.69 6.38
N VAL A 7 0.57 -1.64 6.22
CA VAL A 7 0.25 -3.03 5.84
C VAL A 7 -0.24 -3.88 7.02
N LYS A 8 0.09 -3.56 8.28
CA LYS A 8 -0.35 -4.38 9.43
C LYS A 8 -1.86 -4.55 9.50
N THR A 9 -2.60 -3.53 9.07
CA THR A 9 -4.06 -3.51 9.15
C THR A 9 -4.72 -4.37 8.07
N THR A 10 -3.96 -4.83 7.07
CA THR A 10 -4.46 -5.70 6.01
C THR A 10 -4.24 -7.18 6.31
N LEU A 11 -3.59 -7.49 7.45
CA LEU A 11 -3.24 -8.86 7.83
C LEU A 11 -4.40 -9.60 8.51
N GLY A 12 -4.60 -10.85 8.07
CA GLY A 12 -5.52 -11.81 8.68
C GLY A 12 -6.93 -11.79 8.08
N PRO A 13 -7.81 -12.72 8.54
CA PRO A 13 -9.16 -12.89 8.00
C PRO A 13 -10.11 -11.71 8.31
N LYS A 14 -9.68 -10.78 9.18
CA LYS A 14 -10.36 -9.51 9.46
C LYS A 14 -9.53 -8.29 9.03
N GLY A 15 -8.63 -8.48 8.07
CA GLY A 15 -7.87 -7.38 7.47
C GLY A 15 -8.79 -6.33 6.86
N MET A 16 -8.37 -5.08 6.93
CA MET A 16 -9.07 -3.94 6.34
C MET A 16 -8.55 -3.67 4.94
N ASP A 17 -9.47 -3.52 3.99
CA ASP A 17 -9.14 -3.06 2.65
C ASP A 17 -8.53 -1.65 2.67
N LYS A 18 -7.64 -1.41 1.70
CA LYS A 18 -7.09 -0.09 1.41
C LYS A 18 -7.63 0.40 0.09
N ILE A 19 -7.99 1.69 0.08
CA ILE A 19 -8.30 2.43 -1.14
C ILE A 19 -6.98 3.05 -1.61
N LEU A 20 -6.53 2.61 -2.78
CA LEU A 20 -5.36 3.13 -3.47
C LEU A 20 -5.86 4.05 -4.57
N GLN A 21 -5.47 5.31 -4.50
CA GLN A 21 -5.80 6.30 -5.52
C GLN A 21 -4.54 6.69 -6.28
N SER A 22 -4.53 6.40 -7.57
CA SER A 22 -3.42 6.81 -8.44
C SER A 22 -3.38 8.34 -8.56
N THR A 23 -2.18 8.91 -8.49
CA THR A 23 -1.92 10.34 -8.69
C THR A 23 -1.84 10.72 -10.19
N GLY A 24 -1.93 9.73 -11.09
CA GLY A 24 -1.91 9.93 -12.54
C GLY A 24 -3.19 10.58 -13.10
N ARG A 25 -3.15 10.95 -14.40
CA ARG A 25 -4.30 11.61 -15.08
C ARG A 25 -5.55 10.73 -15.17
N GLY A 26 -5.39 9.41 -15.14
CA GLY A 26 -6.47 8.48 -14.89
C GLY A 26 -6.59 8.27 -13.39
N ARG A 27 -7.64 8.82 -12.76
CA ARG A 27 -7.98 8.63 -11.34
C ARG A 27 -8.43 7.18 -11.08
N GLU A 28 -7.55 6.23 -11.34
CA GLU A 28 -7.79 4.83 -11.05
C GLU A 28 -7.83 4.65 -9.53
N VAL A 29 -8.91 4.01 -9.09
CA VAL A 29 -9.14 3.67 -7.69
C VAL A 29 -9.14 2.16 -7.60
N THR A 30 -8.23 1.62 -6.80
CA THR A 30 -8.13 0.19 -6.53
C THR A 30 -8.44 -0.04 -5.06
N VAL A 31 -9.31 -0.99 -4.75
CA VAL A 31 -9.59 -1.41 -3.38
C VAL A 31 -8.96 -2.79 -3.19
N THR A 32 -8.06 -2.95 -2.22
CA THR A 32 -7.36 -4.22 -2.00
C THR A 32 -6.91 -4.42 -0.56
N ASN A 33 -6.92 -5.68 -0.12
CA ASN A 33 -6.30 -6.15 1.13
C ASN A 33 -4.91 -6.78 0.90
N ASP A 34 -4.43 -6.86 -0.35
CA ASP A 34 -3.13 -7.43 -0.65
C ASP A 34 -2.00 -6.43 -0.34
N GLY A 35 -1.21 -6.75 0.69
CA GLY A 35 -0.07 -5.95 1.11
C GLY A 35 0.98 -5.77 0.02
N ALA A 36 1.20 -6.76 -0.84
CA ALA A 36 2.19 -6.65 -1.92
C ALA A 36 1.73 -5.64 -2.99
N THR A 37 0.45 -5.69 -3.36
CA THR A 37 -0.15 -4.70 -4.28
C THR A 37 -0.10 -3.30 -3.67
N ILE A 38 -0.45 -3.14 -2.39
CA ILE A 38 -0.38 -1.85 -1.69
C ILE A 38 1.04 -1.28 -1.76
N LEU A 39 2.06 -2.07 -1.43
CA LEU A 39 3.46 -1.60 -1.42
C LEU A 39 3.94 -1.19 -2.82
N LYS A 40 3.55 -1.91 -3.87
CA LYS A 40 3.90 -1.58 -5.27
C LYS A 40 3.24 -0.31 -5.77
N SER A 41 2.05 0.02 -5.27
CA SER A 41 1.31 1.23 -5.68
C SER A 41 1.79 2.50 -4.98
N LEU A 42 2.57 2.40 -3.90
CA LEU A 42 3.06 3.56 -3.16
C LEU A 42 4.26 4.20 -3.85
N HIS A 43 4.22 5.54 -3.97
CA HIS A 43 5.39 6.31 -4.36
C HIS A 43 6.30 6.53 -3.14
N ILE A 44 7.36 5.73 -3.04
CA ILE A 44 8.29 5.76 -1.90
C ILE A 44 9.61 6.38 -2.35
N ASP A 45 9.93 7.56 -1.83
CA ASP A 45 11.22 8.23 -2.11
C ASP A 45 12.31 7.88 -1.09
N ASN A 46 11.94 7.30 0.05
CA ASN A 46 12.90 6.94 1.10
C ASN A 46 13.67 5.64 0.72
N PRO A 47 15.02 5.66 0.64
CA PRO A 47 15.82 4.49 0.28
C PRO A 47 15.66 3.31 1.25
N ALA A 48 15.55 3.56 2.55
CA ALA A 48 15.37 2.49 3.55
C ALA A 48 14.02 1.78 3.39
N ALA A 49 13.01 2.51 2.94
CA ALA A 49 11.70 1.97 2.64
C ALA A 49 11.67 1.16 1.33
N LYS A 50 12.54 1.48 0.36
CA LYS A 50 12.71 0.69 -0.86
C LYS A 50 13.36 -0.68 -0.62
N VAL A 51 14.10 -0.85 0.47
CA VAL A 51 14.67 -2.16 0.86
C VAL A 51 13.59 -3.12 1.37
N LEU A 52 12.48 -2.59 1.88
CA LEU A 52 11.35 -3.38 2.39
C LEU A 52 10.39 -3.89 1.29
N VAL A 53 10.58 -3.48 0.04
CA VAL A 53 9.67 -3.73 -1.10
C VAL A 53 10.40 -4.47 -2.21
#